data_AF-A0AA88QQ02-F1
#
_entry.id   AF-A0AA88QQ02-F1
#
_cell.length_a   1.000
_cell.length_b   1.000
_cell.length_c   1.000
_cell.angle_alpha   90.00
_cell.angle_beta   90.00
_cell.angle_gamma   90.00
#
_symmetry.space_group_name_H-M   'P 1'
#
loop_
_entity.id
_entity.type
_entity.pdbx_description
1 polymer ?
#
loop_
_entity_poly.entity_id
_entity_poly.type
_entity_poly.pdbx_seq_one_letter_code
_entity_poly.pdbx_strand_id
1 'polypeptide(L)'
;MLGGMVPSSPMFDRENVGLLGSTRVGSRRVIQISAGFMIFFSILGKFGALFASIPFTIFAAVYCVLFGLVASVGLSFLQFTNMNSMRNLFIIGVSFFLGLSIPEYFREYTAAALHGPAHTNAGCFNDFLNSIFLSSPTVALIVAVFLDNTLEFKDSARDRGMPWWAKFRTFKGDSRNEEFYTLPFNLNRFFPPS
;
A
#
# COMPACT_ATOMS: atom_id res chain seq x y z
N MET A 1 19.16 -29.34 -25.51
CA MET A 1 18.07 -30.19 -24.99
C MET A 1 18.25 -30.39 -23.49
N LEU A 2 17.80 -29.41 -22.70
CA LEU A 2 17.44 -29.54 -21.28
C LEU A 2 16.71 -28.25 -20.89
N GLY A 3 15.55 -28.08 -21.51
CA GLY A 3 14.62 -26.99 -21.26
C GLY A 3 13.27 -27.61 -20.97
N GLY A 4 12.65 -27.18 -19.87
CA GLY A 4 11.28 -27.56 -19.50
C GLY A 4 11.21 -28.35 -18.21
N MET A 5 11.07 -27.65 -17.08
CA MET A 5 10.25 -28.05 -15.92
C MET A 5 10.38 -27.04 -14.76
N VAL A 6 10.08 -25.76 -15.01
CA VAL A 6 9.52 -24.86 -13.98
C VAL A 6 8.61 -23.89 -14.73
N PRO A 7 7.31 -23.78 -14.42
CA PRO A 7 6.52 -22.64 -14.85
C PRO A 7 6.94 -21.45 -13.99
N SER A 8 8.03 -20.77 -14.36
CA SER A 8 8.30 -19.43 -13.85
C SER A 8 7.31 -18.50 -14.52
N SER A 9 6.11 -18.37 -13.93
CA SER A 9 5.22 -17.24 -14.22
C SER A 9 6.04 -15.95 -14.17
N PRO A 10 5.90 -15.02 -15.13
CA PRO A 10 6.50 -13.70 -14.99
C PRO A 10 5.80 -13.01 -13.82
N MET A 11 6.34 -13.20 -12.61
CA MET A 11 5.98 -12.40 -11.45
C MET A 11 6.50 -11.01 -11.78
N PHE A 12 5.60 -10.18 -12.29
CA PHE A 12 5.85 -8.78 -12.52
C PHE A 12 6.29 -8.16 -11.19
N ASP A 13 7.59 -7.92 -11.04
CA ASP A 13 8.26 -7.19 -9.95
C ASP A 13 7.80 -5.71 -9.90
N ARG A 14 6.49 -5.46 -9.76
CA ARG A 14 5.92 -4.11 -9.66
C ARG A 14 5.92 -3.60 -8.23
N GLU A 15 6.08 -4.46 -7.24
CA GLU A 15 6.06 -4.07 -5.82
C GLU A 15 7.35 -3.34 -5.41
N ASN A 16 8.51 -3.76 -5.93
CA ASN A 16 9.80 -3.18 -5.56
C ASN A 16 10.13 -1.85 -6.25
N VAL A 17 9.41 -1.50 -7.34
CA VAL A 17 9.64 -0.26 -8.11
C VAL A 17 9.16 0.98 -7.34
N GLY A 18 8.06 0.85 -6.58
CA GLY A 18 7.53 1.95 -5.76
C GLY A 18 8.47 2.34 -4.62
N LEU A 19 9.14 1.36 -4.00
CA LEU A 19 10.11 1.58 -2.93
C LEU A 19 11.37 2.29 -3.45
N LEU A 20 11.82 1.93 -4.66
CA LEU A 20 12.99 2.51 -5.34
C LEU A 20 12.78 4.00 -5.69
N GLY A 21 11.56 4.39 -6.07
CA GLY A 21 11.21 5.77 -6.38
C GLY A 21 11.14 6.70 -5.18
N SER A 22 10.91 6.17 -3.97
CA SER A 22 10.78 6.95 -2.74
C SER A 22 12.12 7.18 -2.03
N THR A 23 13.01 6.19 -2.02
CA THR A 23 14.29 6.28 -1.30
C THR A 23 15.41 6.97 -2.07
N ARG A 24 15.28 7.15 -3.40
CA ARG A 24 16.32 7.70 -4.31
C ARG A 24 17.72 7.07 -4.11
N VAL A 25 17.80 5.88 -3.53
CA VAL A 25 19.02 5.11 -3.30
C VAL A 25 18.80 3.74 -3.92
N GLY A 26 18.98 3.67 -5.24
CA GLY A 26 18.82 2.44 -6.02
C GLY A 26 20.08 1.56 -6.07
N SER A 27 20.99 1.70 -5.09
CA SER A 27 22.23 0.92 -5.09
C SER A 27 21.98 -0.49 -4.58
N ARG A 28 22.14 -1.48 -5.47
CA ARG A 28 22.04 -2.92 -5.14
C ARG A 28 22.94 -3.32 -3.97
N ARG A 29 24.06 -2.62 -3.75
CA ARG A 29 24.99 -2.86 -2.64
C ARG A 29 24.42 -2.48 -1.27
N VAL A 30 23.59 -1.43 -1.17
CA VAL A 30 22.95 -1.04 0.11
C VAL A 30 21.97 -2.12 0.57
N ILE A 31 21.22 -2.68 -0.38
CA ILE A 31 20.27 -3.77 -0.15
C ILE A 31 21.02 -5.06 0.22
N GLN A 32 22.16 -5.34 -0.42
CA GLN A 32 22.99 -6.50 -0.07
C GLN A 32 23.62 -6.36 1.33
N ILE A 33 24.09 -5.17 1.68
CA ILE A 33 24.66 -4.90 3.01
C ILE A 33 23.57 -4.98 4.08
N SER A 34 22.38 -4.42 3.86
CA SER A 34 21.25 -4.53 4.79
C SER A 34 20.78 -5.97 4.95
N ALA A 35 20.72 -6.75 3.87
CA ALA A 35 20.42 -8.18 3.91
C ALA A 35 21.47 -8.97 4.72
N GLY A 36 22.76 -8.67 4.54
CA GLY A 36 23.84 -9.25 5.33
C GLY A 36 23.71 -8.93 6.83
N PHE A 37 23.39 -7.68 7.19
CA PHE A 37 23.11 -7.29 8.56
C PHE A 37 21.85 -7.96 9.13
N MET A 38 20.77 -8.10 8.35
CA MET A 38 19.57 -8.81 8.78
C MET A 38 19.85 -10.29 9.11
N ILE A 39 20.65 -10.98 8.28
CA ILE A 39 21.06 -12.36 8.54
C ILE A 39 21.94 -12.44 9.80
N PHE A 40 22.89 -11.53 9.94
CA PHE A 40 23.78 -11.48 11.11
C PHE A 40 23.00 -11.21 12.41
N PHE A 41 22.08 -10.24 12.42
CA PHE A 41 21.24 -9.93 13.58
C PHE A 41 20.22 -11.02 13.89
N SER A 42 19.74 -11.76 12.88
CA SER A 42 18.80 -12.87 13.07
C SER A 42 19.45 -14.08 13.78
N ILE A 43 20.75 -14.33 13.57
CA ILE A 43 21.49 -15.44 14.23
C ILE A 43 21.81 -15.12 15.70
N LEU A 44 21.93 -13.84 16.06
CA LEU A 44 22.22 -13.42 17.44
C LEU A 44 20.92 -13.33 18.27
N GLY A 45 20.42 -14.49 18.71
CA GLY A 45 19.19 -14.61 19.53
C GLY A 45 19.15 -13.77 20.81
N LYS A 46 20.31 -13.30 21.31
CA LYS A 46 20.40 -12.34 22.44
C LYS A 46 19.70 -11.00 22.14
N PHE A 47 19.72 -10.53 20.89
CA PHE A 47 18.97 -9.33 20.50
C PHE A 47 17.47 -9.61 20.44
N GLY A 48 17.07 -10.82 20.04
CA GLY A 48 15.66 -11.25 20.12
C GLY A 48 15.10 -11.18 21.54
N ALA A 49 15.89 -11.57 22.55
CA ALA A 49 15.50 -11.44 23.95
C ALA A 49 15.36 -9.97 24.42
N LEU A 50 16.20 -9.06 23.89
CA LEU A 50 16.05 -7.62 24.13
C LEU A 50 14.76 -7.08 23.51
N PHE A 51 14.41 -7.48 22.29
CA PHE A 51 13.13 -7.10 21.67
C PHE A 51 11.92 -7.69 22.41
N ALA A 52 12.03 -8.93 22.92
CA ALA A 52 11.01 -9.55 23.75
C ALA A 52 10.83 -8.85 25.12
N SER A 53 11.87 -8.16 25.61
CA SER A 53 11.80 -7.38 26.86
C SER A 53 11.10 -6.03 26.70
N ILE A 54 10.80 -5.60 25.46
CA ILE A 54 10.08 -4.34 25.20
C ILE A 54 8.61 -4.51 25.62
N PRO A 55 8.07 -3.64 26.50
CA PRO A 55 6.68 -3.73 26.92
C PRO A 55 5.72 -3.48 25.74
N PHE A 56 4.59 -4.21 25.74
CA PHE A 56 3.53 -4.08 24.73
C PHE A 56 3.05 -2.64 24.52
N THR A 57 3.11 -1.80 25.57
CA THR A 57 2.75 -0.38 25.51
C THR A 57 3.61 0.42 24.52
N ILE A 58 4.92 0.13 24.43
CA ILE A 58 5.81 0.82 23.49
C ILE A 58 5.50 0.38 22.05
N PHE A 59 5.24 -0.91 21.84
CA PHE A 59 4.80 -1.40 20.54
C PHE A 59 3.51 -0.72 20.09
N ALA A 60 2.50 -0.63 20.95
CA ALA A 60 1.25 0.05 20.64
C ALA A 60 1.46 1.53 20.27
N ALA A 61 2.35 2.24 20.99
CA ALA A 61 2.68 3.64 20.70
C ALA A 61 3.37 3.80 19.33
N VAL A 62 4.35 2.93 19.01
CA VAL A 62 5.03 2.94 17.71
C VAL A 62 4.05 2.62 16.58
N TYR A 63 3.20 1.60 16.74
CA TYR A 63 2.17 1.27 15.76
C TYR A 63 1.17 2.41 15.55
N CYS A 64 0.76 3.11 16.60
CA CYS A 64 -0.12 4.28 16.50
C CYS A 64 0.49 5.36 15.58
N VAL A 65 1.77 5.69 15.77
CA VAL A 65 2.48 6.65 14.92
C VAL A 65 2.60 6.15 13.48
N LEU A 66 2.93 4.86 13.29
CA LEU A 66 3.03 4.26 11.96
C LEU A 66 1.69 4.29 11.22
N PHE A 67 0.59 3.92 11.87
CA PHE A 67 -0.75 3.99 11.27
C PHE A 67 -1.15 5.43 10.93
N GLY A 68 -0.83 6.41 11.79
CA GLY A 68 -1.06 7.82 11.50
C GLY A 68 -0.27 8.32 10.29
N LEU A 69 1.00 7.90 10.16
CA LEU A 69 1.83 8.25 9.02
C LEU A 69 1.32 7.60 7.72
N VAL A 70 0.96 6.31 7.74
CA VAL A 70 0.39 5.61 6.59
C VAL A 70 -0.93 6.26 6.16
N ALA A 71 -1.80 6.61 7.10
CA ALA A 71 -3.04 7.34 6.81
C ALA A 71 -2.76 8.71 6.18
N SER A 72 -1.77 9.45 6.69
CA SER A 72 -1.37 10.76 6.17
C SER A 72 -0.80 10.68 4.74
N VAL A 73 0.03 9.67 4.47
CA VAL A 73 0.54 9.38 3.11
C VAL A 73 -0.62 9.02 2.18
N GLY A 74 -1.58 8.23 2.66
CA GLY A 74 -2.83 7.92 1.95
C GLY A 74 -3.62 9.17 1.56
N LEU A 75 -3.87 10.06 2.53
CA LEU A 75 -4.58 11.33 2.31
C LEU A 75 -3.81 12.27 1.38
N SER A 76 -2.48 12.23 1.39
CA SER A 76 -1.67 13.02 0.45
C SER A 76 -1.98 12.68 -1.01
N PHE A 77 -2.40 11.46 -1.33
CA PHE A 77 -2.80 11.13 -2.71
C PHE A 77 -4.08 11.85 -3.17
N LEU A 78 -4.96 12.29 -2.25
CA LEU A 78 -6.15 13.05 -2.60
C LEU A 78 -5.80 14.42 -3.20
N GLN A 79 -4.60 14.96 -2.94
CA GLN A 79 -4.13 16.21 -3.54
C GLN A 79 -4.00 16.13 -5.07
N PHE A 80 -3.89 14.93 -5.63
CA PHE A 80 -3.85 14.72 -7.08
C PHE A 80 -5.24 14.74 -7.72
N THR A 81 -6.30 14.68 -6.91
CA THR A 81 -7.70 14.78 -7.35
C THR A 81 -8.24 16.19 -7.12
N ASN A 82 -9.22 16.62 -7.92
CA ASN A 82 -9.81 17.95 -7.79
C ASN A 82 -10.72 18.03 -6.55
N MET A 83 -10.18 18.49 -5.42
CA MET A 83 -10.91 18.67 -4.15
C MET A 83 -11.83 19.91 -4.12
N ASN A 84 -11.82 20.74 -5.16
CA ASN A 84 -12.73 21.88 -5.28
C ASN A 84 -14.13 21.46 -5.78
N SER A 85 -14.25 20.25 -6.34
CA SER A 85 -15.52 19.73 -6.82
C SER A 85 -16.31 19.08 -5.67
N MET A 86 -17.53 19.56 -5.44
CA MET A 86 -18.48 18.98 -4.47
C MET A 86 -18.68 17.48 -4.70
N ARG A 87 -18.61 17.01 -5.96
CA ARG A 87 -18.71 15.58 -6.31
C ARG A 87 -17.58 14.77 -5.68
N ASN A 88 -16.34 15.22 -5.83
CA ASN A 88 -15.17 14.50 -5.32
C ASN A 88 -15.16 14.50 -3.79
N LEU A 89 -15.49 15.65 -3.18
CA LEU A 89 -15.62 15.78 -1.73
C LEU A 89 -16.72 14.85 -1.17
N PHE A 90 -17.84 14.72 -1.88
CA PHE A 90 -18.92 13.80 -1.53
C PHE A 90 -18.50 12.33 -1.64
N ILE A 91 -17.85 11.92 -2.73
CA ILE A 91 -17.37 10.54 -2.93
C ILE A 91 -16.42 10.15 -1.81
N ILE A 92 -15.41 10.99 -1.55
CA ILE A 92 -14.40 10.74 -0.52
C ILE A 92 -15.07 10.67 0.86
N GLY A 93 -15.89 11.67 1.21
CA GLY A 93 -16.54 11.73 2.51
C GLY A 93 -17.46 10.55 2.77
N VAL A 94 -18.31 10.19 1.81
CA VAL A 94 -19.26 9.06 1.94
C VAL A 94 -18.52 7.73 1.97
N SER A 95 -17.48 7.54 1.15
CA SER A 95 -16.66 6.32 1.16
C SER A 95 -15.94 6.12 2.50
N PHE A 96 -15.42 7.19 3.09
CA PHE A 96 -14.71 7.12 4.37
C PHE A 96 -15.68 6.85 5.52
N PHE A 97 -16.83 7.51 5.53
CA PHE A 97 -17.87 7.31 6.53
C PHE A 97 -18.43 5.89 6.49
N LEU A 98 -18.85 5.40 5.31
CA LEU A 98 -19.40 4.05 5.16
C LEU A 98 -18.33 2.97 5.37
N GLY A 99 -17.08 3.24 4.96
CA GLY A 99 -15.94 2.37 5.18
C GLY A 99 -15.57 2.16 6.65
N LEU A 100 -15.94 3.08 7.54
CA LEU A 100 -15.77 2.93 8.99
C LEU A 100 -17.04 2.41 9.67
N SER A 101 -18.20 2.91 9.25
CA SER A 101 -19.49 2.60 9.89
C SER A 101 -19.96 1.17 9.65
N ILE A 102 -19.86 0.66 8.42
CA ILE A 102 -20.36 -0.68 8.07
C ILE A 102 -19.56 -1.78 8.80
N PRO A 103 -18.22 -1.79 8.79
CA PRO A 103 -17.46 -2.81 9.52
C PRO A 103 -17.70 -2.76 11.03
N GLU A 104 -17.83 -1.57 11.62
CA GLU A 104 -18.09 -1.45 13.06
C GLU A 104 -19.47 -2.01 13.42
N TYR A 105 -20.48 -1.72 12.59
CA TYR A 105 -21.81 -2.32 12.72
C TYR A 105 -21.77 -3.85 12.63
N PHE A 106 -21.05 -4.40 11.65
CA PHE A 106 -20.88 -5.85 11.50
C PHE A 106 -20.13 -6.47 12.69
N ARG A 107 -19.12 -5.76 13.24
CA ARG A 107 -18.34 -6.22 14.39
C ARG A 107 -19.18 -6.25 15.66
N GLU A 108 -19.97 -5.21 15.90
CA GLU A 108 -20.86 -5.12 17.05
C GLU A 108 -22.01 -6.14 16.96
N TYR A 109 -22.59 -6.32 15.76
CA TYR A 109 -23.61 -7.34 15.52
C TYR A 109 -23.07 -8.77 15.72
N THR A 110 -21.87 -9.07 15.21
CA THR A 110 -21.23 -10.38 15.40
C THR A 110 -20.86 -10.63 16.87
N ALA A 111 -20.44 -9.60 17.59
CA ALA A 111 -20.14 -9.67 19.02
C ALA A 111 -21.39 -9.89 19.88
N ALA A 112 -22.54 -9.32 19.49
CA ALA A 112 -23.80 -9.46 20.21
C ALA A 112 -24.53 -10.79 19.92
N ALA A 113 -24.50 -11.26 18.66
CA ALA A 113 -25.28 -12.42 18.22
C ALA A 113 -24.50 -13.75 18.21
N LEU A 114 -23.18 -13.73 18.45
CA LEU A 114 -22.27 -14.89 18.34
C LEU A 114 -22.22 -15.53 16.92
N HIS A 115 -22.90 -14.93 15.95
CA HIS A 115 -22.98 -15.36 14.56
C HIS A 115 -23.00 -14.13 13.63
N GLY A 116 -22.36 -14.24 12.47
CA GLY A 116 -22.37 -13.15 11.48
C GLY A 116 -23.78 -12.84 10.94
N PRO A 117 -24.05 -11.61 10.47
CA PRO A 117 -25.38 -11.19 10.00
C PRO A 117 -25.87 -11.89 8.71
N ALA A 118 -25.00 -12.54 7.93
CA ALA A 118 -25.39 -13.24 6.70
C ALA A 118 -25.79 -14.72 6.95
N HIS A 119 -26.97 -14.95 7.52
CA HIS A 119 -27.52 -16.32 7.63
C HIS A 119 -28.07 -16.82 6.29
N THR A 120 -27.23 -17.46 5.49
CA THR A 120 -27.62 -18.24 4.30
C THR A 120 -27.25 -19.71 4.51
N ASN A 121 -27.98 -20.65 3.89
CA ASN A 121 -27.73 -22.11 3.94
C ASN A 121 -26.35 -22.57 3.38
N ALA A 122 -25.42 -21.65 3.09
CA ALA A 122 -24.07 -21.93 2.62
C ALA A 122 -23.05 -21.24 3.56
N GLY A 123 -22.49 -22.00 4.51
CA GLY A 123 -21.56 -21.47 5.51
C GLY A 123 -20.33 -20.78 4.92
N CYS A 124 -19.76 -21.34 3.85
CA CYS A 124 -18.60 -20.76 3.14
C CYS A 124 -18.92 -19.37 2.52
N PHE A 125 -20.14 -19.18 2.02
CA PHE A 125 -20.56 -17.89 1.46
C PHE A 125 -20.71 -16.82 2.56
N ASN A 126 -21.25 -17.22 3.71
CA ASN A 126 -21.35 -16.35 4.88
C ASN A 126 -19.97 -15.91 5.39
N ASP A 127 -19.01 -16.83 5.50
CA ASP A 127 -17.65 -16.53 5.97
C ASP A 127 -16.90 -15.56 5.04
N PHE A 128 -17.10 -15.73 3.74
CA PHE A 128 -16.54 -14.83 2.72
C PHE A 128 -17.15 -13.42 2.82
N LEU A 129 -18.48 -13.32 2.89
CA LEU A 129 -19.17 -12.03 3.01
C LEU A 129 -18.79 -11.33 4.32
N ASN A 130 -18.78 -12.04 5.44
CA ASN A 130 -18.35 -11.47 6.71
C ASN A 130 -16.91 -10.97 6.61
N SER A 131 -15.98 -11.74 6.03
CA SER A 131 -14.58 -11.28 5.89
C SER A 131 -14.44 -10.00 5.06
N ILE A 132 -15.25 -9.82 4.02
CA ILE A 132 -15.25 -8.60 3.21
C ILE A 132 -15.85 -7.43 3.98
N PHE A 133 -17.02 -7.61 4.59
CA PHE A 133 -17.72 -6.52 5.28
C PHE A 133 -17.08 -6.12 6.61
N LEU A 134 -16.32 -7.02 7.26
CA LEU A 134 -15.49 -6.70 8.42
C LEU A 134 -14.22 -5.91 8.06
N SER A 135 -13.81 -5.88 6.78
CA SER A 135 -12.61 -5.17 6.35
C SER A 135 -12.93 -3.72 5.95
N SER A 136 -12.67 -2.76 6.85
CA SER A 136 -12.83 -1.32 6.60
C SER A 136 -12.24 -0.81 5.27
N PRO A 137 -10.98 -1.12 4.89
CA PRO A 137 -10.44 -0.64 3.62
C PRO A 137 -11.16 -1.25 2.41
N THR A 138 -11.63 -2.50 2.52
CA THR A 138 -12.34 -3.18 1.43
C THR A 138 -13.71 -2.56 1.20
N VAL A 139 -14.47 -2.31 2.27
CA VAL A 139 -15.77 -1.64 2.18
C VAL A 139 -15.62 -0.21 1.64
N ALA A 140 -14.64 0.55 2.15
CA ALA A 140 -14.34 1.90 1.66
C ALA A 140 -14.05 1.88 0.15
N LEU A 141 -13.26 0.91 -0.33
CA LEU A 141 -12.92 0.76 -1.74
C LEU A 141 -14.15 0.41 -2.60
N ILE A 142 -14.97 -0.55 -2.18
CA ILE A 142 -16.18 -0.94 -2.89
C ILE A 142 -17.13 0.26 -3.03
N VAL A 143 -17.36 0.99 -1.94
CA VAL A 143 -18.22 2.18 -1.92
C VAL A 143 -17.62 3.28 -2.80
N ALA A 144 -16.32 3.57 -2.69
CA ALA A 144 -15.66 4.59 -3.52
C ALA A 144 -15.77 4.27 -5.02
N VAL A 145 -15.52 3.02 -5.40
CA VAL A 145 -15.64 2.57 -6.81
C VAL A 145 -17.09 2.65 -7.27
N PHE A 146 -18.05 2.22 -6.45
CA PHE A 146 -19.46 2.29 -6.79
C PHE A 146 -19.93 3.73 -7.00
N LEU A 147 -19.55 4.65 -6.09
CA LEU A 147 -19.90 6.07 -6.21
C LEU A 147 -19.19 6.73 -7.40
N ASP A 148 -17.93 6.41 -7.68
CA ASP A 148 -17.21 6.99 -8.83
C ASP A 148 -17.74 6.48 -10.18
N ASN A 149 -18.30 5.26 -10.24
CA ASN A 149 -18.98 4.75 -11.44
C ASN A 149 -20.41 5.29 -11.59
N THR A 150 -21.13 5.51 -10.48
CA THR A 150 -22.52 6.00 -10.53
C THR A 150 -22.57 7.49 -10.86
N LEU A 151 -21.57 8.27 -10.42
CA LEU A 151 -21.50 9.71 -10.64
C LEU A 151 -20.65 10.04 -11.87
N GLU A 152 -21.19 9.75 -13.06
CA GLU A 152 -20.61 10.17 -14.34
C GLU A 152 -20.86 11.67 -14.60
N PHE A 153 -19.78 12.45 -14.67
CA PHE A 153 -19.81 13.86 -15.06
C PHE A 153 -19.04 14.07 -16.36
N LYS A 154 -19.56 14.93 -17.22
CA LYS A 154 -19.07 15.20 -18.59
C LYS A 154 -17.61 15.70 -18.66
N ASP A 155 -17.06 16.21 -17.55
CA ASP A 155 -15.65 16.64 -17.39
C ASP A 155 -14.80 15.76 -16.43
N SER A 156 -15.28 14.56 -16.07
CA SER A 156 -14.67 13.68 -15.05
C SER A 156 -13.19 13.32 -15.31
N ALA A 157 -12.75 13.31 -16.58
CA ALA A 157 -11.38 12.98 -16.95
C ALA A 157 -10.34 14.02 -16.45
N ARG A 158 -10.68 15.32 -16.33
CA ARG A 158 -9.75 16.32 -15.78
C ARG A 158 -9.70 16.30 -14.25
N ASP A 159 -10.81 15.95 -13.61
CA ASP A 159 -10.96 15.99 -12.14
C ASP A 159 -10.37 14.78 -11.41
N ARG A 160 -10.24 13.63 -12.10
CA ARG A 160 -9.69 12.37 -11.55
C ARG A 160 -8.16 12.35 -11.39
N GLY A 161 -7.45 13.46 -11.70
CA GLY A 161 -5.99 13.48 -11.63
C GLY A 161 -5.27 12.77 -12.77
N MET A 162 -5.99 12.38 -13.83
CA MET A 162 -5.41 11.80 -15.06
C MET A 162 -4.27 12.63 -15.67
N PRO A 163 -4.29 13.98 -15.66
CA PRO A 163 -3.16 14.77 -16.15
C PRO A 163 -1.86 14.53 -15.36
N TRP A 164 -1.95 14.24 -14.06
CA TRP A 164 -0.80 13.88 -13.23
C TRP A 164 -0.27 12.49 -13.60
N TRP A 165 -1.15 11.50 -13.75
CA TRP A 165 -0.80 10.14 -14.18
C TRP A 165 -0.22 10.08 -15.61
N ALA A 166 -0.62 11.01 -16.50
CA ALA A 166 -0.04 11.12 -17.83
C ALA A 166 1.47 11.38 -17.78
N LYS A 167 1.96 12.15 -16.79
CA LYS A 167 3.39 12.44 -16.60
C LYS A 167 4.21 11.20 -16.22
N PHE A 168 3.61 10.24 -15.52
CA PHE A 168 4.26 8.95 -15.20
C PHE A 168 4.24 7.97 -16.37
N ARG A 169 3.26 8.06 -17.29
CA ARG A 169 3.27 7.27 -18.52
C ARG A 169 4.43 7.65 -19.45
N THR A 170 4.83 8.92 -19.46
CA THR A 170 5.94 9.42 -20.30
C THR A 170 7.32 9.21 -19.67
N PHE A 171 7.41 8.83 -18.38
CA PHE A 171 8.68 8.64 -17.67
C PHE A 171 9.50 7.42 -18.15
N LYS A 172 8.96 6.63 -19.08
CA LYS A 172 9.61 5.45 -19.64
C LYS A 172 10.72 5.76 -20.66
N GLY A 173 11.11 7.02 -20.85
CA GLY A 173 12.06 7.43 -21.89
C GLY A 173 13.00 8.60 -21.57
N ASP A 174 13.14 9.04 -20.31
CA ASP A 174 14.09 10.12 -19.96
C ASP A 174 15.46 9.52 -19.57
N SER A 175 16.50 9.82 -20.36
CA SER A 175 17.90 9.38 -20.15
C SER A 175 18.55 9.97 -18.90
N ARG A 176 17.87 10.91 -18.22
CA ARG A 176 18.30 11.48 -16.93
C ARG A 176 18.17 10.54 -15.73
N ASN A 177 17.66 9.32 -15.94
CA ASN A 177 17.62 8.30 -14.89
C ASN A 177 19.01 7.82 -14.45
N GLU A 178 20.06 7.97 -15.26
CA GLU A 178 21.43 7.57 -14.88
C GLU A 178 22.05 8.51 -13.82
N GLU A 179 21.63 9.77 -13.79
CA GLU A 179 22.11 10.76 -12.81
C GLU A 179 21.57 10.46 -11.39
N PHE A 180 20.38 9.87 -11.30
CA PHE A 180 19.73 9.44 -10.06
C PHE A 180 20.37 8.21 -9.39
N TYR A 181 21.32 7.54 -10.06
CA TYR A 181 22.11 6.44 -9.48
C TYR A 181 23.52 6.86 -9.05
N THR A 182 23.85 8.15 -9.12
CA THR A 182 25.18 8.62 -8.70
C THR A 182 25.33 8.56 -7.18
N LEU A 183 26.41 7.89 -6.75
CA LEU A 183 26.76 7.74 -5.33
C LEU A 183 27.03 9.12 -4.70
N PRO A 184 26.59 9.39 -3.45
CA PRO A 184 27.09 10.54 -2.71
C PRO A 184 28.62 10.43 -2.59
N PHE A 185 29.31 11.59 -2.62
CA PHE A 185 30.78 11.74 -2.59
C PHE A 185 31.55 11.49 -3.89
N ASN A 186 30.94 11.52 -5.07
CA ASN A 186 31.67 11.56 -6.35
C ASN A 186 32.65 10.37 -6.54
N LEU A 187 32.35 9.23 -5.89
CA LEU A 187 33.18 8.00 -5.93
C LEU A 187 33.14 7.27 -7.29
N ASN A 188 32.38 7.77 -8.26
CA ASN A 188 32.36 7.31 -9.65
C ASN A 188 33.75 7.33 -10.32
N ARG A 189 34.70 8.09 -9.76
CA ARG A 189 36.07 8.18 -10.27
C ARG A 189 36.95 6.97 -9.94
N PHE A 190 36.61 6.21 -8.90
CA PHE A 190 37.41 5.04 -8.46
C PHE A 190 36.88 3.70 -8.97
N PHE A 191 35.61 3.62 -9.36
CA PHE A 191 34.98 2.37 -9.78
C PHE A 191 34.01 2.62 -10.94
N PRO A 192 34.44 2.43 -12.20
CA PRO A 192 33.57 2.61 -13.35
C PRO A 192 32.42 1.57 -13.34
N PRO A 193 31.21 1.95 -13.78
CA PRO A 193 30.10 1.01 -13.90
C PRO A 193 30.38 0.02 -15.04
N SER A 194 30.15 -1.27 -14.75
CA SER A 194 30.05 -2.34 -15.75
C SER A 194 28.62 -2.86 -15.76
#